data_AF-A0A349EGS3-F1
#
_entry.id   AF-A0A349EGS3-F1
#
_cell.length_a   1.000
_cell.length_b   1.000
_cell.length_c   1.000
_cell.angle_alpha   90.00
_cell.angle_beta   90.00
_cell.angle_gamma   90.00
#
_symmetry.space_group_name_H-M   'P 1'
#
loop_
_entity.id
_entity.type
_entity.pdbx_description
1 polymer ?
#
loop_
_entity_poly.entity_id
_entity_poly.type
_entity_poly.pdbx_seq_one_letter_code
_entity_poly.pdbx_strand_id
1 'polypeptide(L)'
;MELACLDLEGVLIPEIWINVAERTGIDALRLTTRDIPDYDQLMRGRLALLDQHGLKLSDIQQVIAGMGPLEGAQDFLDWLRERFQV
;
A
#
# COMPACT_ATOMS: atom_id res chain seq x y z
N MET A 1 25.23 -17.36 1.39
CA MET A 1 24.27 -16.57 0.60
C MET A 1 23.17 -16.17 1.56
N GLU A 2 23.05 -14.88 1.84
CA GLU A 2 22.07 -14.34 2.79
C GLU A 2 20.89 -13.76 1.99
N LEU A 3 19.68 -14.00 2.47
CA LEU A 3 18.43 -13.53 1.88
C LEU A 3 17.93 -12.32 2.65
N ALA A 4 17.56 -11.25 1.95
CA ALA A 4 16.92 -10.09 2.54
C ALA A 4 15.43 -10.08 2.16
N CYS A 5 14.55 -10.25 3.13
CA CYS A 5 13.10 -10.13 2.95
C CYS A 5 12.66 -8.77 3.50
N LEU A 6 12.03 -7.96 2.65
CA LEU A 6 11.58 -6.62 2.99
C LEU A 6 10.05 -6.61 3.10
N ASP A 7 9.54 -5.83 4.04
CA ASP A 7 8.19 -5.30 3.93
C ASP A 7 8.13 -4.28 2.77
N LEU A 8 6.93 -3.97 2.29
CA LEU A 8 6.72 -3.15 1.12
C LEU A 8 6.26 -1.73 1.49
N GLU A 9 5.09 -1.63 2.12
CA GLU A 9 4.49 -0.36 2.54
C GLU A 9 5.24 0.21 3.75
N GLY A 10 5.54 1.51 3.72
CA GLY A 10 6.34 2.19 4.75
C GLY A 10 7.85 1.91 4.68
N VAL A 11 8.30 0.99 3.81
CA VAL A 11 9.72 0.69 3.58
C VAL A 11 10.16 1.13 2.17
N LEU A 12 9.47 0.65 1.14
CA LEU A 12 9.80 0.92 -0.26
C LEU A 12 8.79 1.87 -0.92
N ILE A 13 7.53 1.79 -0.52
CA ILE A 13 6.43 2.60 -1.06
C ILE A 13 5.61 3.21 0.09
N PRO A 14 4.86 4.29 -0.15
CA PRO A 14 3.91 4.80 0.83
C PRO A 14 2.75 3.83 1.08
N GLU A 15 2.00 4.05 2.17
CA GLU A 15 0.78 3.30 2.50
C GLU A 15 -0.29 3.45 1.42
N ILE A 16 -0.68 2.35 0.78
CA ILE A 16 -1.60 2.32 -0.37
C ILE A 16 -2.98 2.81 0.04
N TRP A 17 -3.56 2.23 1.09
CA TRP A 17 -4.95 2.54 1.48
C TRP A 17 -5.12 3.98 1.98
N ILE A 18 -4.09 4.54 2.62
CA ILE A 18 -4.08 5.96 2.99
C ILE A 18 -4.10 6.84 1.72
N ASN A 19 -3.28 6.52 0.72
CA ASN A 19 -3.27 7.26 -0.55
C ASN A 19 -4.57 7.11 -1.35
N VAL A 20 -5.17 5.90 -1.36
CA VAL A 20 -6.48 5.68 -1.96
C VAL A 20 -7.55 6.52 -1.26
N ALA A 21 -7.54 6.58 0.06
CA ALA A 21 -8.45 7.43 0.82
C ALA A 21 -8.29 8.91 0.46
N GLU A 22 -7.06 9.41 0.38
CA GLU A 22 -6.77 10.81 0.05
C GLU A 22 -7.20 11.19 -1.37
N ARG A 23 -6.95 10.32 -2.36
CA ARG A 23 -7.33 10.60 -3.75
C ARG A 23 -8.82 10.46 -4.03
N THR A 24 -9.51 9.59 -3.29
CA THR A 24 -10.95 9.35 -3.46
C THR A 24 -11.81 10.22 -2.53
N GLY A 25 -11.22 10.82 -1.49
CA GLY A 25 -11.93 11.57 -0.46
C GLY A 25 -12.73 10.69 0.52
N ILE A 26 -12.44 9.39 0.58
CA ILE A 26 -13.15 8.43 1.43
C ILE A 26 -12.35 8.15 2.70
N ASP A 27 -12.57 8.95 3.74
CA ASP A 27 -11.83 8.88 5.01
C ASP A 27 -11.88 7.49 5.68
N ALA A 28 -12.97 6.74 5.51
CA ALA A 28 -13.12 5.40 6.07
C ALA A 28 -12.09 4.39 5.51
N LEU A 29 -11.50 4.65 4.34
CA LEU A 29 -10.43 3.82 3.79
C LEU A 29 -9.09 4.01 4.52
N ARG A 30 -8.97 5.03 5.39
CA ARG A 30 -7.77 5.28 6.22
C ARG A 30 -7.61 4.30 7.38
N LEU A 31 -8.66 3.54 7.71
CA LEU A 31 -8.63 2.58 8.81
C LEU A 31 -7.55 1.52 8.56
N THR A 32 -6.82 1.21 9.63
CA THR A 32 -5.71 0.25 9.66
C THR A 32 -6.02 -0.90 10.62
N THR A 33 -5.11 -1.87 10.72
CA THR A 33 -5.19 -2.94 11.72
C THR A 33 -5.03 -2.45 13.17
N ARG A 34 -4.59 -1.20 13.38
CA ARG A 34 -4.61 -0.57 14.71
C ARG A 34 -6.03 -0.20 15.15
N ASP A 35 -6.89 0.11 14.18
CA ASP A 35 -8.29 0.48 14.41
C ASP A 35 -9.21 -0.73 14.36
N ILE A 36 -8.98 -1.63 13.39
CA ILE A 36 -9.71 -2.89 13.19
C ILE A 36 -8.70 -4.04 13.17
N PRO A 37 -8.42 -4.69 14.31
CA PRO A 37 -7.40 -5.74 14.41
C PRO A 37 -7.66 -6.98 13.54
N ASP A 38 -8.93 -7.30 13.26
CA ASP A 38 -9.31 -8.40 12.36
C ASP A 38 -9.13 -7.97 10.90
N TYR A 39 -8.11 -8.54 10.25
CA TYR A 39 -7.76 -8.23 8.87
C TYR A 39 -8.88 -8.58 7.88
N ASP A 40 -9.60 -9.68 8.10
CA ASP A 40 -10.69 -10.08 7.22
C ASP A 40 -11.88 -9.12 7.36
N GLN A 41 -12.16 -8.66 8.58
CA GLN A 41 -13.17 -7.63 8.83
C GLN A 41 -12.78 -6.31 8.14
N LEU A 42 -11.53 -5.87 8.28
CA LEU A 42 -11.02 -4.66 7.64
C LEU A 42 -11.15 -4.74 6.11
N MET A 43 -10.74 -5.86 5.50
CA MET A 43 -10.79 -6.03 4.05
C MET A 43 -12.22 -6.11 3.52
N ARG A 44 -13.12 -6.81 4.21
CA ARG A 44 -14.56 -6.80 3.85
C ARG A 44 -15.15 -5.39 3.90
N GLY A 45 -14.79 -4.61 4.93
CA GLY A 45 -15.20 -3.21 5.04
C GLY A 45 -14.70 -2.35 3.87
N ARG A 46 -13.42 -2.46 3.53
CA ARG A 46 -12.83 -1.75 2.37
C ARG A 46 -13.53 -2.10 1.06
N LEU A 47 -13.76 -3.39 0.78
CA LEU A 47 -14.46 -3.82 -0.43
C LEU A 47 -15.90 -3.30 -0.49
N ALA A 48 -16.63 -3.30 0.63
CA ALA A 48 -17.97 -2.73 0.70
C ALA A 48 -17.99 -1.22 0.43
N LEU A 49 -17.00 -0.47 0.96
CA LEU A 49 -16.86 0.96 0.67
C LEU A 49 -16.55 1.21 -0.81
N LEU A 50 -15.65 0.43 -1.41
CA LEU A 50 -15.34 0.55 -2.83
C LEU A 50 -16.59 0.32 -3.70
N ASP A 51 -17.38 -0.70 -3.40
CA ASP A 51 -18.63 -1.01 -4.11
C ASP A 51 -19.68 0.11 -3.94
N GLN A 52 -19.88 0.61 -2.72
CA GLN A 52 -20.80 1.71 -2.42
C GLN A 52 -20.47 3.00 -3.19
N HIS A 53 -19.18 3.26 -3.39
CA HIS A 53 -18.69 4.43 -4.13
C HIS A 53 -18.46 4.16 -5.63
N GLY A 54 -18.76 2.95 -6.11
CA GLY A 54 -18.60 2.57 -7.52
C GLY A 54 -17.15 2.54 -8.01
N LEU A 55 -16.18 2.41 -7.09
CA LEU A 55 -14.76 2.38 -7.39
C LEU A 55 -14.35 1.00 -7.92
N LYS A 56 -13.74 0.99 -9.10
CA LYS A 56 -13.27 -0.21 -9.77
C LYS A 56 -11.79 -0.45 -9.48
N LEU A 57 -11.33 -1.67 -9.78
CA LEU A 57 -9.92 -2.02 -9.72
C LEU A 57 -9.04 -1.05 -10.55
N SER A 58 -9.53 -0.58 -11.70
CA SER A 58 -8.82 0.40 -12.54
C SER A 58 -8.57 1.72 -11.82
N ASP A 59 -9.51 2.16 -10.98
CA ASP A 59 -9.39 3.43 -10.27
C ASP A 59 -8.32 3.32 -9.18
N ILE A 60 -8.30 2.18 -8.47
CA ILE A 60 -7.27 1.87 -7.47
C ILE A 60 -5.89 1.78 -8.15
N GLN A 61 -5.79 1.11 -9.29
CA GLN A 61 -4.55 0.99 -10.05
C GLN A 61 -4.02 2.35 -10.51
N GLN A 62 -4.89 3.28 -10.91
CA GLN A 62 -4.50 4.65 -11.27
C GLN A 62 -3.94 5.42 -10.07
N VAL A 63 -4.52 5.26 -8.87
CA VAL A 63 -3.97 5.84 -7.64
C VAL A 63 -2.58 5.28 -7.37
N ILE A 64 -2.42 3.96 -7.37
CA ILE A 64 -1.16 3.27 -7.06
C ILE A 64 -0.07 3.65 -8.06
N ALA A 65 -0.39 3.68 -9.35
CA ALA A 65 0.55 4.08 -10.41
C ALA A 65 1.10 5.50 -10.21
N GLY A 66 0.34 6.37 -9.54
CA GLY A 66 0.74 7.75 -9.26
C GLY A 66 1.45 7.96 -7.92
N MET A 67 1.63 6.93 -7.08
CA MET A 67 2.29 7.07 -5.77
C MET A 67 3.82 7.11 -5.88
N GLY A 68 4.39 6.24 -6.71
CA GLY A 68 5.83 6.06 -6.82
C GLY A 68 6.50 5.48 -5.56
N PRO A 69 7.79 5.10 -5.64
CA PRO A 69 8.57 4.69 -4.47
C PRO A 69 8.81 5.85 -3.50
N LEU A 70 9.14 5.52 -2.24
CA LEU A 70 9.68 6.50 -1.30
C LEU A 70 11.02 7.05 -1.79
N GLU A 71 11.35 8.27 -1.38
CA GLU A 71 12.65 8.88 -1.69
C GLU A 71 13.79 7.98 -1.19
N GLY A 72 14.75 7.68 -2.07
CA GLY A 72 15.88 6.79 -1.78
C GLY A 72 15.56 5.29 -1.78
N ALA A 73 14.30 4.86 -1.96
CA ALA A 73 13.95 3.44 -1.98
C ALA A 73 14.62 2.66 -3.12
N GLN A 74 14.78 3.30 -4.28
CA GLN A 74 15.48 2.71 -5.41
C GLN A 74 16.98 2.52 -5.10
N ASP A 75 17.65 3.57 -4.64
CA ASP A 75 19.08 3.52 -4.28
C ASP A 75 19.34 2.47 -3.18
N PHE A 76 18.42 2.38 -2.21
CA PHE A 76 18.48 1.35 -1.16
C PHE A 76 18.38 -0.07 -1.74
N LEU A 77 17.43 -0.33 -2.65
CA LEU A 77 17.30 -1.64 -3.28
C LEU A 77 18.50 -2.00 -4.14
N ASP A 78 19.06 -1.03 -4.87
CA ASP A 78 20.25 -1.26 -5.68
C ASP A 78 21.46 -1.60 -4.81
N TRP A 79 21.65 -0.87 -3.69
CA TRP A 79 22.67 -1.22 -2.69
C TRP A 79 22.47 -2.60 -2.07
N LEU A 80 21.22 -3.00 -1.81
CA LEU A 80 20.89 -4.27 -1.16
C LEU A 80 21.16 -5.46 -2.10
N ARG A 81 20.82 -5.33 -3.40
CA ARG A 81 21.05 -6.35 -4.44
C ARG A 81 22.52 -6.70 -4.66
N GLU A 82 23.44 -5.76 -4.38
CA GLU A 82 24.89 -6.01 -4.45
C GLU A 82 25.39 -6.96 -3.34
N ARG A 83 24.62 -7.11 -2.24
CA ARG A 83 25.07 -7.76 -1.00
C ARG A 83 24.23 -8.98 -0.62
N PHE A 84 22.94 -8.95 -0.96
CA PHE A 84 21.96 -9.96 -0.61
C PHE A 84 21.19 -10.39 -1.85
N GLN A 85 20.66 -11.60 -1.79
CA GLN A 85 19.56 -11.95 -2.68
C GLN A 85 18.27 -11.38 -2.07
N VAL A 86 17.63 -10.49 -2.83
CA VAL A 86 16.37 -9.80 -2.52
C VAL A 86 15.41 -9.97 -3.68
#